data_AF-A0A2E3CA22-F1
#
_entry.id   AF-A0A2E3CA22-F1
#
_cell.length_a   1.000
_cell.length_b   1.000
_cell.length_c   1.000
_cell.angle_alpha   90.00
_cell.angle_beta   90.00
_cell.angle_gamma   90.00
#
_symmetry.space_group_name_H-M   'P 1'
#
loop_
_entity.id
_entity.type
_entity.pdbx_description
1 polymer ?
#
loop_
_entity_poly.entity_id
_entity_poly.type
_entity_poly.pdbx_seq_one_letter_code
_entity_poly.pdbx_strand_id
1 'polypeptide(L)'
;MNDRIKSPAELVVNAVRLSGGFDIPSEEVYQATISSGLMGQPLLNPTSVEGWQGGEEWINTGSVVERINFAADFLGDTNKVLVKNIASRNPSRNNLLEICLEELGYIDLHHTTTEALNDHINDDQFLINKDSISIIIKLIASSREFQMT
;
A
#
# COMPACT_ATOMS: atom_id res chain seq x y z
N MET A 1 -5.97 -16.21 -8.21
CA MET A 1 -4.57 -16.19 -8.66
C MET A 1 -4.35 -14.77 -9.16
N ASN A 2 -3.52 -14.00 -8.44
CA ASN A 2 -3.20 -12.63 -8.84
C ASN A 2 -2.08 -12.71 -9.87
N ASP A 3 -2.44 -12.59 -11.15
CA ASP A 3 -1.55 -12.92 -12.27
C ASP A 3 -0.96 -11.67 -12.94
N ARG A 4 -1.35 -10.48 -12.48
CA ARG A 4 -0.88 -9.21 -13.06
C ARG A 4 -0.42 -8.25 -11.99
N ILE A 5 0.66 -7.55 -12.27
CA ILE A 5 1.13 -6.44 -11.45
C ILE A 5 0.18 -5.25 -11.61
N LYS A 6 -0.28 -4.64 -10.51
CA LYS A 6 -1.08 -3.39 -10.55
C LYS A 6 -0.32 -2.33 -11.35
N SER A 7 -0.96 -1.70 -12.34
CA SER A 7 -0.39 -0.55 -13.05
C SER A 7 -0.15 0.61 -12.07
N PRO A 8 0.70 1.59 -12.40
CA PRO A 8 0.97 2.70 -11.49
C PRO A 8 -0.29 3.44 -11.05
N ALA A 9 -1.21 3.74 -11.98
CA ALA A 9 -2.46 4.41 -11.66
C ALA A 9 -3.35 3.55 -10.74
N GLU A 10 -3.44 2.24 -10.98
CA GLU A 10 -4.20 1.33 -10.14
C GLU A 10 -3.65 1.28 -8.71
N LEU A 11 -2.32 1.19 -8.56
CA LEU A 11 -1.68 1.17 -7.25
C LEU A 11 -1.90 2.49 -6.51
N VAL A 12 -1.66 3.62 -7.19
CA VAL A 12 -1.79 4.94 -6.58
C VAL A 12 -3.22 5.19 -6.12
N VAL A 13 -4.20 4.95 -6.98
CA VAL A 13 -5.63 5.13 -6.65
C VAL A 13 -6.05 4.17 -5.54
N ASN A 14 -5.59 2.91 -5.57
CA ASN A 14 -5.89 1.94 -4.52
C ASN A 14 -5.35 2.41 -3.16
N ALA A 15 -4.07 2.80 -3.09
CA ALA A 15 -3.45 3.26 -1.84
C ALA A 15 -4.14 4.52 -1.29
N VAL A 16 -4.46 5.49 -2.16
CA VAL A 16 -5.20 6.70 -1.76
C VAL A 16 -6.58 6.35 -1.21
N ARG A 17 -7.30 5.41 -1.85
CA ARG A 17 -8.63 5.01 -1.37
C ARG A 17 -8.56 4.28 -0.05
N LEU A 18 -7.65 3.32 0.10
CA LEU A 18 -7.46 2.56 1.33
C LEU A 18 -7.01 3.45 2.50
N SER A 19 -6.23 4.50 2.26
CA SER A 19 -5.82 5.44 3.32
C SER A 19 -6.96 6.35 3.83
N GLY A 20 -8.12 6.34 3.16
CA GLY A 20 -9.26 7.22 3.44
C GLY A 20 -9.40 8.45 2.54
N GLY A 21 -8.62 8.54 1.46
CA GLY A 21 -8.68 9.64 0.49
C GLY A 21 -7.87 10.88 0.88
N PHE A 22 -8.30 12.03 0.33
CA PHE A 22 -7.69 13.34 0.53
C PHE A 22 -8.65 14.28 1.26
N ASP A 23 -8.12 15.07 2.20
CA ASP A 23 -8.83 16.20 2.80
C ASP A 23 -8.60 17.46 1.94
N ILE A 24 -9.62 17.89 1.17
CA ILE A 24 -9.47 18.97 0.19
C ILE A 24 -9.57 20.35 0.87
N PRO A 25 -8.67 21.31 0.55
CA PRO A 25 -7.57 21.21 -0.41
C PRO A 25 -6.36 20.43 0.15
N SER A 26 -5.79 19.53 -0.67
CA SER A 26 -4.65 18.69 -0.29
C SER A 26 -3.52 18.81 -1.31
N GLU A 27 -2.28 18.90 -0.82
CA GLU A 27 -1.06 18.80 -1.63
C GLU A 27 -0.70 17.34 -1.97
N GLU A 28 -1.27 16.38 -1.25
CA GLU A 28 -1.01 14.95 -1.45
C GLU A 28 -1.45 14.45 -2.82
N VAL A 29 -2.40 15.15 -3.46
CA VAL A 29 -2.82 14.86 -4.83
C VAL A 29 -1.67 15.00 -5.83
N TYR A 30 -0.76 15.97 -5.60
CA TYR A 30 0.40 16.15 -6.44
C TYR A 30 1.42 15.04 -6.21
N GLN A 31 1.64 14.62 -4.95
CA GLN A 31 2.53 13.50 -4.64
C GLN A 31 2.04 12.19 -5.27
N ALA A 32 0.74 11.89 -5.17
CA ALA A 32 0.12 10.75 -5.84
C ALA A 32 0.30 10.80 -7.35
N THR A 33 0.10 11.97 -7.96
CA THR A 33 0.24 12.15 -9.41
C THR A 33 1.68 12.03 -9.89
N ILE A 34 2.63 12.62 -9.15
CA ILE A 34 4.07 12.54 -9.42
C ILE A 34 4.54 11.09 -9.34
N SER A 35 4.14 10.36 -8.30
CA SER A 35 4.53 8.95 -8.11
C SER A 35 4.07 8.07 -9.28
N SER A 36 2.83 8.24 -9.75
CA SER A 36 2.34 7.55 -10.96
C SER A 36 3.21 7.87 -12.20
N GLY A 37 3.65 9.12 -12.34
CA GLY A 37 4.57 9.55 -13.40
C GLY A 37 5.96 8.95 -13.29
N LEU A 38 6.54 8.90 -12.09
CA LEU A 38 7.85 8.28 -11.82
C LEU A 38 7.86 6.77 -12.11
N MET A 39 6.70 6.12 -11.99
CA MET A 39 6.51 4.73 -12.40
C MET A 39 6.19 4.55 -13.90
N GLY A 40 6.20 5.62 -14.70
CA GLY A 40 6.01 5.56 -16.16
C GLY A 40 4.58 5.78 -16.65
N GLN A 41 3.63 6.14 -15.77
CA GLN A 41 2.24 6.42 -16.15
C GLN A 41 1.77 7.78 -15.60
N PRO A 42 2.26 8.90 -16.16
CA PRO A 42 1.81 10.23 -15.75
C PRO A 42 0.32 10.40 -16.07
N LEU A 43 -0.48 10.73 -15.04
CA LEU A 43 -1.93 10.83 -15.17
C LEU A 43 -2.33 11.98 -16.09
N LEU A 44 -3.32 11.72 -16.95
CA LEU A 44 -3.84 12.67 -17.96
C LEU A 44 -2.81 13.18 -18.98
N ASN A 45 -1.62 12.55 -19.06
CA ASN A 45 -0.54 12.97 -19.95
C ASN A 45 0.09 11.74 -20.66
N PRO A 46 -0.62 11.07 -21.57
CA PRO A 46 -0.10 9.88 -22.25
C PRO A 46 1.15 10.18 -23.07
N THR A 47 2.04 9.19 -23.23
CA THR A 47 3.32 9.36 -23.93
C THR A 47 3.19 9.44 -25.45
N SER A 48 2.10 8.90 -26.02
CA SER A 48 1.78 8.99 -27.44
C SER A 48 0.27 9.01 -27.70
N VAL A 49 -0.14 9.11 -28.96
CA VAL A 49 -1.55 8.99 -29.39
C VAL A 49 -2.14 7.59 -29.14
N GLU A 50 -1.30 6.58 -28.95
CA GLU A 50 -1.72 5.22 -28.59
C GLU A 50 -2.05 5.09 -27.09
N GLY A 51 -1.72 6.10 -26.28
CA GLY A 51 -1.93 6.11 -24.84
C GLY A 51 -0.66 5.80 -24.04
N TRP A 52 -0.82 5.14 -22.89
CA TRP A 52 0.31 4.63 -22.09
C TRP A 52 0.71 3.24 -22.57
N GLN A 53 2.02 2.95 -22.58
CA GLN A 53 2.50 1.62 -22.89
C GLN A 53 2.00 0.60 -21.85
N GLY A 54 1.36 -0.47 -22.33
CA GLY A 54 0.90 -1.59 -21.50
C GLY A 54 1.97 -2.66 -21.30
N GLY A 55 1.58 -3.78 -20.68
CA GLY A 55 2.48 -4.90 -20.41
C GLY A 55 3.37 -4.67 -19.18
N GLU A 56 4.53 -5.33 -19.15
CA GLU A 56 5.49 -5.25 -18.04
C GLU A 56 6.67 -4.30 -18.33
N GLU A 57 6.72 -3.65 -19.50
CA GLU A 57 7.87 -2.81 -19.88
C GLU A 57 8.05 -1.57 -19.00
N TRP A 58 6.99 -1.09 -18.36
CA TRP A 58 7.06 0.02 -17.40
C TRP A 58 7.75 -0.38 -16.09
N ILE A 59 7.81 -1.68 -15.77
CA ILE A 59 8.40 -2.15 -14.52
C ILE A 59 9.91 -2.32 -14.66
N ASN A 60 10.64 -1.64 -13.79
CA ASN A 60 12.09 -1.68 -13.68
C ASN A 60 12.47 -1.45 -12.22
N THR A 61 13.75 -1.56 -11.88
CA THR A 61 14.22 -1.39 -10.50
C THR A 61 13.79 -0.05 -9.89
N GLY A 62 13.78 1.03 -10.67
CA GLY A 62 13.35 2.35 -10.22
C GLY A 62 11.85 2.39 -9.90
N SER A 63 11.00 1.91 -10.81
CA SER A 63 9.55 1.90 -10.59
C SER A 63 9.12 0.90 -9.50
N VAL A 64 9.87 -0.18 -9.26
CA VAL A 64 9.66 -1.09 -8.12
C VAL A 64 9.96 -0.40 -6.78
N VAL A 65 11.02 0.39 -6.69
CA VAL A 65 11.33 1.13 -5.45
C VAL A 65 10.30 2.22 -5.21
N GLU A 66 9.98 3.01 -6.23
CA GLU A 66 9.01 4.11 -6.14
C GLU A 66 7.64 3.63 -5.66
N ARG A 67 7.15 2.54 -6.26
CA ARG A 67 5.82 2.01 -5.96
C ARG A 67 5.70 1.45 -4.53
N ILE A 68 6.77 0.82 -4.03
CA ILE A 68 6.82 0.28 -2.67
C ILE A 68 6.83 1.45 -1.69
N ASN A 69 7.69 2.45 -1.93
CA ASN A 69 7.79 3.65 -1.09
C ASN A 69 6.45 4.38 -1.04
N PHE A 70 5.83 4.64 -2.19
CA PHE A 70 4.55 5.33 -2.24
C PHE A 70 3.46 4.57 -1.47
N ALA A 71 3.30 3.27 -1.72
CA ALA A 71 2.27 2.48 -1.04
C ALA A 71 2.53 2.41 0.49
N ALA A 72 3.77 2.16 0.90
CA ALA A 72 4.14 2.07 2.30
C ALA A 72 3.95 3.40 3.03
N ASP A 73 4.41 4.51 2.47
CA ASP A 73 4.32 5.81 3.13
C ASP A 73 2.89 6.34 3.17
N PHE A 74 2.14 6.18 2.08
CA PHE A 74 0.75 6.68 2.04
C PHE A 74 -0.18 5.89 2.96
N LEU A 75 -0.05 4.56 3.01
CA LEU A 75 -0.89 3.70 3.84
C LEU A 75 -0.42 3.65 5.29
N GLY A 76 0.89 3.75 5.50
CA GLY A 76 1.50 3.71 6.82
C GLY A 76 1.46 5.03 7.58
N ASP A 77 1.03 6.14 7.00
CA ASP A 77 0.92 7.40 7.74
C ASP A 77 -0.09 7.27 8.90
N THR A 78 0.41 7.48 10.13
CA THR A 78 -0.37 7.35 11.37
C THR A 78 -1.49 8.39 11.50
N ASN A 79 -1.47 9.42 10.66
CA ASN A 79 -2.52 10.43 10.57
C ASN A 79 -3.65 10.04 9.60
N LYS A 80 -3.46 9.02 8.76
CA LYS A 80 -4.48 8.56 7.82
C LYS A 80 -5.61 7.80 8.51
N VAL A 81 -6.77 7.79 7.85
CA VAL A 81 -7.99 7.15 8.37
C VAL A 81 -7.75 5.66 8.58
N LEU A 82 -7.01 5.01 7.68
CA LEU A 82 -6.64 3.60 7.79
C LEU A 82 -6.03 3.23 9.15
N VAL A 83 -4.92 3.88 9.52
CA VAL A 83 -4.23 3.58 10.79
C VAL A 83 -5.10 3.96 11.99
N LYS A 84 -5.86 5.06 11.88
CA LYS A 84 -6.81 5.49 12.92
C LYS A 84 -7.93 4.47 13.13
N ASN A 85 -8.50 3.90 12.06
CA ASN A 85 -9.55 2.89 12.13
C ASN A 85 -9.03 1.63 12.80
N ILE A 86 -7.87 1.11 12.36
CA ILE A 86 -7.24 -0.07 12.98
C ILE A 86 -7.01 0.17 14.47
N ALA A 87 -6.41 1.31 14.84
CA ALA A 87 -6.17 1.65 16.24
C ALA A 87 -7.48 1.76 17.05
N SER A 88 -8.55 2.29 16.46
CA SER A 88 -9.85 2.46 17.13
C SER A 88 -10.56 1.13 17.43
N ARG A 89 -10.23 0.06 16.68
CA ARG A 89 -10.73 -1.30 16.93
C ARG A 89 -10.04 -1.98 18.13
N ASN A 90 -9.09 -1.30 18.76
CA ASN A 90 -8.38 -1.75 19.96
C ASN A 90 -7.80 -3.17 19.81
N PRO A 91 -6.92 -3.39 18.80
CA PRO A 91 -6.46 -4.72 18.41
C PRO A 91 -5.64 -5.39 19.52
N SER A 92 -5.72 -6.72 19.53
CA SER A 92 -4.86 -7.62 20.29
C SER A 92 -3.84 -8.28 19.36
N ARG A 93 -2.78 -8.90 19.88
CA ARG A 93 -1.77 -9.56 19.04
C ARG A 93 -2.38 -10.62 18.12
N ASN A 94 -3.38 -11.35 18.61
CA ASN A 94 -4.00 -12.45 17.89
C ASN A 94 -4.88 -12.03 16.69
N ASN A 95 -5.37 -10.78 16.68
CA ASN A 95 -6.26 -10.30 15.62
C ASN A 95 -5.75 -9.04 14.92
N LEU A 96 -4.56 -8.53 15.29
CA LEU A 96 -3.98 -7.34 14.68
C LEU A 96 -3.78 -7.52 13.17
N LEU A 97 -3.18 -8.64 12.75
CA LEU A 97 -2.94 -8.91 11.34
C LEU A 97 -4.25 -9.02 10.56
N GLU A 98 -5.23 -9.75 11.10
CA GLU A 98 -6.57 -9.88 10.50
C GLU A 98 -7.21 -8.50 10.29
N ILE A 99 -7.24 -7.66 11.33
CA ILE A 99 -7.80 -6.30 11.26
C ILE A 99 -7.07 -5.47 10.19
N CYS A 100 -5.74 -5.52 10.13
CA CYS A 100 -4.96 -4.83 9.10
C CYS A 100 -5.35 -5.29 7.68
N LEU A 101 -5.53 -6.59 7.46
CA LEU A 101 -5.91 -7.15 6.16
C LEU A 101 -7.34 -6.75 5.77
N GLU A 102 -8.28 -6.74 6.71
CA GLU A 102 -9.65 -6.29 6.49
C GLU A 102 -9.68 -4.81 6.05
N GLU A 103 -9.00 -3.92 6.79
CA GLU A 103 -8.97 -2.49 6.49
C GLU A 103 -8.21 -2.17 5.19
N LEU A 104 -7.27 -3.03 4.79
CA LEU A 104 -6.61 -2.98 3.49
C LEU A 104 -7.43 -3.61 2.35
N GLY A 105 -8.70 -3.97 2.60
CA GLY A 105 -9.61 -4.49 1.57
C GLY A 105 -9.56 -6.00 1.40
N TYR A 106 -9.39 -6.74 2.50
CA TYR A 106 -9.39 -8.21 2.55
C TYR A 106 -8.32 -8.85 1.65
N ILE A 107 -7.08 -8.36 1.78
CA ILE A 107 -5.96 -8.88 1.00
C ILE A 107 -5.62 -10.30 1.47
N ASP A 108 -5.54 -11.21 0.51
CA ASP A 108 -5.09 -12.59 0.74
C ASP A 108 -3.56 -12.66 0.62
N LEU A 109 -2.90 -12.98 1.73
CA LEU A 109 -1.45 -13.13 1.81
C LEU A 109 -1.05 -14.59 1.66
N HIS A 110 0.09 -14.83 1.01
CA HIS A 110 0.66 -16.16 0.98
C HIS A 110 1.06 -16.59 2.40
N HIS A 111 0.95 -17.90 2.69
CA HIS A 111 1.17 -18.44 4.04
C HIS A 111 2.51 -18.00 4.65
N THR A 112 3.59 -17.97 3.86
CA THR A 112 4.93 -17.54 4.31
C THR A 112 4.96 -16.06 4.73
N THR A 113 4.22 -15.19 4.05
CA THR A 113 4.13 -13.76 4.37
C THR A 113 3.33 -13.58 5.66
N THR A 114 2.22 -14.32 5.78
CA THR A 114 1.40 -14.35 7.00
C THR A 114 2.18 -14.85 8.21
N GLU A 115 2.96 -15.93 8.06
CA GLU A 115 3.84 -16.45 9.11
C GLU A 115 4.88 -15.42 9.53
N ALA A 116 5.62 -14.82 8.58
CA ALA A 116 6.63 -13.82 8.89
C ALA A 116 6.06 -12.57 9.61
N LEU A 117 4.86 -12.12 9.23
CA LEU A 117 4.19 -11.00 9.91
C LEU A 117 3.72 -11.38 11.32
N ASN A 118 3.18 -12.60 11.49
CA ASN A 118 2.79 -13.07 12.81
C ASN A 118 3.99 -13.27 13.74
N ASP A 119 5.11 -13.79 13.23
CA ASP A 119 6.36 -13.89 13.99
C ASP A 119 6.81 -12.51 14.48
N HIS A 120 6.73 -11.48 13.62
CA HIS A 120 7.04 -10.11 14.00
C HIS A 120 6.09 -9.54 15.08
N ILE A 121 4.80 -9.83 15.00
CA ILE A 121 3.79 -9.38 15.99
C ILE A 121 3.92 -10.14 17.33
N ASN A 122 4.35 -11.40 17.28
CA ASN A 122 4.52 -12.25 18.45
C ASN A 122 5.86 -12.07 19.16
N ASP A 123 6.79 -11.27 18.61
CA ASP A 123 8.02 -10.90 19.29
C ASP A 123 7.72 -10.24 20.65
N ASP A 124 8.42 -10.64 21.71
CA ASP A 124 8.16 -10.16 23.07
C ASP A 124 8.25 -8.63 23.20
N GLN A 125 9.11 -7.99 22.39
CA GLN A 125 9.31 -6.54 22.38
C GLN A 125 8.23 -5.78 21.60
N PHE A 126 7.37 -6.49 20.85
CA PHE A 126 6.31 -5.87 20.06
C PHE A 126 5.23 -5.26 20.96
N LEU A 127 5.06 -3.93 20.88
CA LEU A 127 4.01 -3.22 21.59
C LEU A 127 2.99 -2.68 20.58
N ILE A 128 1.70 -2.96 20.81
CA ILE A 128 0.62 -2.47 19.96
C ILE A 128 0.42 -0.98 20.22
N ASN A 129 0.74 -0.17 19.23
CA ASN A 129 0.53 1.27 19.19
C ASN A 129 0.41 1.71 17.71
N LYS A 130 0.20 3.01 17.46
CA LYS A 130 0.03 3.50 16.09
C LYS A 130 1.26 3.29 15.20
N ASP A 131 2.45 3.38 15.76
CA ASP A 131 3.70 3.25 15.00
C ASP A 131 3.95 1.79 14.61
N SER A 132 3.67 0.83 15.50
CA SER A 132 3.75 -0.59 15.14
C SER A 132 2.66 -0.99 14.16
N ILE A 133 1.43 -0.47 14.28
CA ILE A 133 0.38 -0.66 13.26
C ILE A 133 0.86 -0.13 11.90
N SER A 134 1.42 1.07 11.88
CA SER A 134 2.03 1.66 10.67
C SER A 134 3.07 0.74 10.05
N ILE A 135 3.98 0.17 10.85
CA ILE A 135 5.01 -0.76 10.37
C ILE A 135 4.37 -2.02 9.75
N ILE A 136 3.37 -2.63 10.40
CA ILE A 136 2.66 -3.79 9.83
C ILE A 136 2.03 -3.45 8.48
N ILE A 137 1.36 -2.30 8.38
CA ILE A 137 0.76 -1.84 7.12
C ILE A 137 1.84 -1.61 6.05
N LYS A 138 2.99 -1.02 6.40
CA LYS A 138 4.13 -0.84 5.48
C LYS A 138 4.67 -2.18 4.98
N LEU A 139 4.79 -3.18 5.85
CA LEU A 139 5.24 -4.52 5.48
C LEU A 139 4.23 -5.20 4.54
N ILE A 140 2.92 -5.11 4.84
CA ILE A 140 1.86 -5.64 3.95
C ILE A 140 1.89 -4.92 2.61
N ALA A 141 1.96 -3.59 2.59
CA ALA A 141 2.03 -2.79 1.37
C ALA A 141 3.26 -3.11 0.51
N SER A 142 4.36 -3.54 1.14
CA SER A 142 5.59 -3.95 0.46
C SER A 142 5.56 -5.41 -0.04
N SER A 143 4.56 -6.19 0.34
CA SER A 143 4.41 -7.59 -0.07
C SER A 143 4.10 -7.72 -1.56
N ARG A 144 4.46 -8.86 -2.16
CA ARG A 144 4.14 -9.16 -3.56
C ARG A 144 2.62 -9.16 -3.78
N GLU A 145 1.89 -9.70 -2.83
CA GLU A 145 0.45 -9.87 -2.82
C GLU A 145 -0.27 -8.53 -2.91
N PHE A 146 0.19 -7.52 -2.16
CA PHE A 146 -0.33 -6.16 -2.27
C PHE A 146 -0.03 -5.52 -3.63
N GLN A 147 1.11 -5.83 -4.25
CA GLN A 147 1.52 -5.22 -5.53
C GLN A 147 0.82 -5.84 -6.75
N MET A 148 0.16 -6.99 -6.60
CA MET A 148 -0.52 -7.71 -7.68
C MET A 148 -2.05 -7.57 -7.61
N THR A 149 -2.73 -7.68 -8.75
CA THR A 149 -4.20 -7.68 -8.87
C THR A 149 -4.74 -9.08 -8.98
#